data_AF-A0A350UZS6-F1
#
_entry.id   AF-A0A350UZS6-F1
#
_cell.length_a   1.000
_cell.length_b   1.000
_cell.length_c   1.000
_cell.angle_alpha   90.00
_cell.angle_beta   90.00
_cell.angle_gamma   90.00
#
_symmetry.space_group_name_H-M   'P 1'
#
loop_
_entity.id
_entity.type
_entity.pdbx_description
1 polymer ?
#
loop_
_entity_poly.entity_id
_entity_poly.type
_entity_poly.pdbx_seq_one_letter_code
_entity_poly.pdbx_strand_id
1 'polypeptide(L)'
;KSEKSMMLRFHCQTAGSSLTAQQVENNVIRTTIEAMAAVLGGCQSLHTNSKDEALALPTEDSVTTALRTQQVIAYESGVADTVDPFAGSYYIEYLTDQIEKGAWDYLNKIDELGGAVKCIELNYQQDEIANSAYEFEKEIESGERVIVGV
;
A
#
# COMPACT_ATOMS: atom_id res chain seq x y z
N LYS A 1 19.20 26.55 -2.65
CA LYS A 1 18.55 25.22 -2.41
C LYS A 1 17.36 25.46 -1.49
N SER A 2 16.20 24.87 -1.77
CA SER A 2 14.98 25.04 -0.96
C SER A 2 14.73 23.77 -0.14
N GLU A 3 14.41 23.90 1.14
CA GLU A 3 14.07 22.77 2.01
C GLU A 3 12.87 21.98 1.47
N LYS A 4 11.90 22.68 0.87
CA LYS A 4 10.71 22.08 0.23
C LYS A 4 11.06 21.11 -0.91
N SER A 5 12.25 21.20 -1.50
CA SER A 5 12.67 20.29 -2.57
C SER A 5 12.98 18.87 -2.05
N MET A 6 13.17 18.70 -0.74
CA MET A 6 13.46 17.40 -0.11
C MET A 6 12.22 16.77 0.55
N MET A 7 11.09 17.50 0.59
CA MET A 7 9.85 17.01 1.19
C MET A 7 9.04 16.21 0.18
N LEU A 8 8.98 14.88 0.35
CA LEU A 8 8.11 14.02 -0.43
C LEU A 8 6.65 14.24 -0.01
N ARG A 9 5.78 14.50 -0.98
CA ARG A 9 4.33 14.52 -0.80
C ARG A 9 3.73 13.45 -1.69
N PHE A 10 2.84 12.65 -1.15
CA PHE A 10 2.31 11.48 -1.86
C PHE A 10 0.82 11.25 -1.60
N HIS A 11 0.20 10.62 -2.58
CA HIS A 11 -1.13 10.07 -2.50
C HIS A 11 -1.04 8.59 -2.16
N CYS A 12 -1.94 8.10 -1.32
CA CYS A 12 -2.13 6.68 -1.06
C CYS A 12 -3.48 6.21 -1.60
N GLN A 13 -3.50 4.99 -2.11
CA GLN A 13 -4.71 4.24 -2.39
C GLN A 13 -4.59 2.87 -1.73
N THR A 14 -5.65 2.41 -1.07
CA THR A 14 -5.73 1.04 -0.53
C THR A 14 -5.60 0.01 -1.64
N ALA A 15 -5.16 -1.21 -1.35
CA ALA A 15 -4.80 -2.18 -2.39
C ALA A 15 -6.06 -2.76 -3.04
N GLY A 16 -6.27 -2.53 -4.34
CA GLY A 16 -7.37 -3.17 -5.07
C GLY A 16 -7.17 -4.68 -5.20
N SER A 17 -5.91 -5.11 -5.33
CA SER A 17 -5.52 -6.52 -5.44
C SER A 17 -5.72 -7.34 -4.16
N SER A 18 -5.92 -6.70 -2.99
CA SER A 18 -6.20 -7.42 -1.75
C SER A 18 -7.68 -7.77 -1.58
N LEU A 19 -8.56 -7.17 -2.39
CA LEU A 19 -10.01 -7.29 -2.25
C LEU A 19 -10.58 -8.48 -3.02
N THR A 20 -11.56 -9.16 -2.43
CA THR A 20 -12.09 -10.43 -2.95
C THR A 20 -13.51 -10.28 -3.45
N ALA A 21 -13.86 -10.98 -4.52
CA ALA A 21 -15.24 -11.07 -5.01
C ALA A 21 -16.11 -11.94 -4.09
N GLN A 22 -15.49 -12.94 -3.44
CA GLN A 22 -16.07 -13.76 -2.40
C GLN A 22 -16.11 -12.97 -1.09
N GLN A 23 -17.23 -13.07 -0.37
CA GLN A 23 -17.42 -12.46 0.96
C GLN A 23 -16.98 -10.99 1.02
N VAL A 24 -17.56 -10.16 0.13
CA VAL A 24 -17.19 -8.73 -0.04
C VAL A 24 -17.19 -7.90 1.25
N GLU A 25 -17.94 -8.28 2.28
CA GLU A 25 -17.92 -7.57 3.57
C GLU A 25 -16.54 -7.62 4.25
N ASN A 26 -15.74 -8.66 3.99
CA ASN A 26 -14.36 -8.73 4.48
C ASN A 26 -13.50 -7.59 3.91
N ASN A 27 -13.84 -7.05 2.74
CA ASN A 27 -13.11 -5.95 2.10
C ASN A 27 -13.23 -4.65 2.91
N VAL A 28 -14.32 -4.44 3.66
CA VAL A 28 -14.43 -3.28 4.56
C VAL A 28 -13.32 -3.33 5.62
N ILE A 29 -13.05 -4.52 6.15
CA ILE A 29 -12.01 -4.73 7.18
C ILE A 29 -10.62 -4.55 6.57
N ARG A 30 -10.37 -5.13 5.39
CA ARG A 30 -9.11 -4.97 4.64
C ARG A 30 -8.79 -3.49 4.38
N THR A 31 -9.74 -2.79 3.75
CA THR A 31 -9.61 -1.35 3.47
C THR A 31 -9.41 -0.54 4.74
N THR A 32 -10.06 -0.89 5.86
CA THR A 32 -9.86 -0.17 7.14
C THR A 32 -8.42 -0.28 7.65
N ILE A 33 -7.84 -1.48 7.61
CA ILE A 33 -6.45 -1.71 8.07
C ILE A 33 -5.47 -0.98 7.15
N GLU A 34 -5.66 -1.07 5.84
CA GLU A 34 -4.81 -0.41 4.84
C GLU A 34 -4.91 1.12 4.93
N ALA A 35 -6.11 1.66 5.12
CA ALA A 35 -6.33 3.09 5.32
C ALA A 35 -5.65 3.58 6.60
N MET A 36 -5.74 2.81 7.70
CA MET A 36 -5.05 3.12 8.95
C MET A 36 -3.53 3.18 8.74
N ALA A 37 -2.96 2.20 8.03
CA ALA A 37 -1.54 2.20 7.70
C ALA A 37 -1.14 3.44 6.87
N ALA A 38 -1.95 3.84 5.89
CA ALA A 38 -1.69 5.03 5.08
C ALA A 38 -1.74 6.35 5.89
N VAL A 39 -2.66 6.47 6.85
CA VAL A 39 -2.75 7.62 7.75
C VAL A 39 -1.53 7.67 8.68
N LEU A 40 -1.18 6.54 9.30
CA LEU A 40 -0.02 6.43 10.18
C LEU A 40 1.30 6.65 9.44
N GLY A 41 1.36 6.29 8.15
CA GLY A 41 2.49 6.57 7.26
C GLY A 41 2.57 8.03 6.78
N GLY A 42 1.64 8.89 7.18
CA GLY A 42 1.70 10.33 6.92
C GLY A 42 1.41 10.73 5.47
N CYS A 43 0.52 10.01 4.77
CA CYS A 43 0.08 10.40 3.42
C CYS A 43 -0.64 11.77 3.42
N GLN A 44 -0.61 12.50 2.28
CA GLN A 44 -1.28 13.81 2.17
C GLN A 44 -2.69 13.71 1.57
N SER A 45 -2.98 12.63 0.88
CA SER A 45 -4.32 12.32 0.37
C SER A 45 -4.50 10.81 0.30
N LEU A 46 -5.73 10.35 0.54
CA LEU A 46 -6.05 8.93 0.63
C LEU A 46 -7.30 8.59 -0.18
N HIS A 47 -7.20 7.55 -1.00
CA HIS A 47 -8.33 6.85 -1.60
C HIS A 47 -8.53 5.51 -0.87
N THR A 48 -9.75 5.29 -0.40
CA THR A 48 -10.19 4.03 0.19
C THR A 48 -11.10 3.32 -0.80
N ASN A 49 -10.73 2.10 -1.18
CA ASN A 49 -11.50 1.28 -2.12
C ASN A 49 -12.83 0.87 -1.49
N SER A 50 -13.80 0.63 -2.35
CA SER A 50 -15.12 0.18 -1.94
C SER A 50 -15.17 -1.33 -1.80
N LYS A 51 -16.12 -1.86 -1.03
CA LYS A 51 -16.20 -3.32 -0.78
C LYS A 51 -16.45 -4.16 -2.03
N ASP A 52 -17.01 -3.55 -3.08
CA ASP A 52 -17.38 -4.14 -4.36
C ASP A 52 -16.30 -4.01 -5.45
N GLU A 53 -15.09 -3.55 -5.11
CA GLU A 53 -13.95 -3.33 -6.03
C GLU A 53 -13.68 -4.52 -6.97
N ALA A 54 -13.74 -5.74 -6.43
CA ALA A 54 -13.47 -6.97 -7.19
C ALA A 54 -14.63 -7.40 -8.11
N LEU A 55 -15.78 -6.72 -8.05
CA LEU A 55 -16.98 -7.05 -8.81
C LEU A 55 -17.27 -6.04 -9.91
N ALA A 56 -17.29 -4.76 -9.57
CA ALA A 56 -17.73 -3.69 -10.46
C ALA A 56 -17.26 -2.31 -9.95
N LEU A 57 -17.57 -1.28 -10.73
CA LEU A 57 -17.52 0.09 -10.23
C LEU A 57 -18.46 0.24 -9.03
N PRO A 58 -18.07 1.08 -8.05
CA PRO A 58 -18.70 1.04 -6.75
C PRO A 58 -20.08 1.68 -6.75
N THR A 59 -20.98 1.11 -5.94
CA THR A 59 -22.31 1.69 -5.68
C THR A 59 -22.23 2.87 -4.72
N GLU A 60 -23.28 3.71 -4.67
CA GLU A 60 -23.34 4.85 -3.73
C GLU A 60 -23.17 4.41 -2.27
N ASP A 61 -23.78 3.29 -1.89
CA ASP A 61 -23.66 2.72 -0.53
C ASP A 61 -22.23 2.26 -0.23
N SER A 62 -21.58 1.58 -1.19
CA SER A 62 -20.20 1.10 -1.04
C SER A 62 -19.21 2.27 -0.96
N VAL A 63 -19.36 3.28 -1.82
CA VAL A 63 -18.54 4.51 -1.77
C VAL A 63 -18.77 5.26 -0.46
N THR A 64 -20.01 5.32 0.02
CA THR A 64 -20.32 5.96 1.31
C THR A 64 -19.59 5.26 2.46
N THR A 65 -19.56 3.93 2.46
CA THR A 65 -18.82 3.14 3.46
C THR A 65 -17.32 3.39 3.39
N ALA A 66 -16.75 3.45 2.18
CA ALA A 66 -15.34 3.77 2.00
C ALA A 66 -15.00 5.17 2.54
N LEU A 67 -15.82 6.18 2.25
CA LEU A 67 -15.66 7.53 2.82
C LEU A 67 -15.79 7.54 4.35
N ARG A 68 -16.76 6.81 4.90
CA ARG A 68 -16.95 6.69 6.36
C ARG A 68 -15.74 6.04 7.03
N THR A 69 -15.06 5.11 6.37
CA THR A 69 -13.82 4.51 6.86
C THR A 69 -12.76 5.57 7.14
N GLN A 70 -12.52 6.50 6.19
CA GLN A 70 -11.60 7.61 6.41
C GLN A 70 -12.05 8.54 7.54
N GLN A 71 -13.34 8.85 7.61
CA GLN A 71 -13.89 9.76 8.62
C GLN A 71 -13.79 9.18 10.03
N VAL A 72 -14.08 7.89 10.21
CA VAL A 72 -13.93 7.21 11.51
C VAL A 72 -12.46 7.20 11.93
N ILE A 73 -11.53 6.90 11.02
CA ILE A 73 -10.09 6.97 11.33
C ILE A 73 -9.70 8.40 11.73
N ALA A 74 -10.10 9.41 10.95
CA ALA A 74 -9.71 10.79 11.18
C ALA A 74 -10.29 11.41 12.46
N TYR A 75 -11.56 11.09 12.79
CA TYR A 75 -12.30 11.79 13.84
C TYR A 75 -12.57 10.97 15.10
N GLU A 76 -12.45 9.63 15.05
CA GLU A 76 -12.82 8.77 16.18
C GLU A 76 -11.66 7.91 16.70
N SER A 77 -10.63 7.62 15.90
CA SER A 77 -9.58 6.69 16.30
C SER A 77 -8.46 7.30 17.17
N GLY A 78 -8.33 8.63 17.19
CA GLY A 78 -7.27 9.35 17.90
C GLY A 78 -5.89 9.33 17.24
N VAL A 79 -5.71 8.60 16.12
CA VAL A 79 -4.40 8.51 15.45
C VAL A 79 -3.94 9.81 14.80
N ALA A 80 -4.87 10.74 14.56
CA ALA A 80 -4.57 12.07 14.02
C ALA A 80 -4.12 13.07 15.11
N ASP A 81 -4.17 12.70 16.39
CA ASP A 81 -3.90 13.63 17.51
C ASP A 81 -2.39 13.81 17.78
N THR A 82 -1.54 12.93 17.23
CA THR A 82 -0.08 13.02 17.33
C THR A 82 0.59 12.80 15.99
N VAL A 83 1.67 13.53 15.74
CA VAL A 83 2.52 13.29 14.57
C VAL A 83 3.35 12.05 14.83
N ASP A 84 3.40 11.16 13.83
CA ASP A 84 4.18 9.92 13.83
C ASP A 84 4.11 9.13 15.16
N PRO A 85 2.95 8.51 15.48
CA PRO A 85 2.78 7.75 16.72
C PRO A 85 3.69 6.53 16.83
N PHE A 86 4.35 6.10 15.74
CA PHE A 86 5.29 5.00 15.74
C PHE A 86 6.75 5.42 15.93
N ALA A 87 7.04 6.72 15.99
CA ALA A 87 8.38 7.23 16.25
C ALA A 87 8.99 6.56 17.49
N GLY A 88 10.17 5.95 17.33
CA GLY A 88 10.89 5.23 18.38
C GLY A 88 10.44 3.78 18.62
N SER A 89 9.47 3.26 17.86
CA SER A 89 9.14 1.84 17.87
C SER A 89 10.29 1.01 17.31
N TYR A 90 10.96 0.22 18.15
CA TYR A 90 12.11 -0.60 17.74
C TYR A 90 11.86 -1.42 16.47
N TYR A 91 10.65 -1.98 16.32
CA TYR A 91 10.31 -2.82 15.18
C TYR A 91 10.03 -2.00 13.92
N ILE A 92 9.27 -0.91 14.03
CA ILE A 92 8.93 -0.08 12.87
C ILE A 92 10.18 0.64 12.37
N GLU A 93 11.01 1.19 13.26
CA GLU A 93 12.26 1.85 12.88
C GLU A 93 13.21 0.86 12.18
N TYR A 94 13.36 -0.36 12.72
CA TYR A 94 14.15 -1.41 12.06
C TYR A 94 13.61 -1.74 10.66
N LEU A 95 12.29 -1.89 10.50
CA LEU A 95 11.69 -2.17 9.20
C LEU A 95 11.85 -1.01 8.22
N THR A 96 11.75 0.23 8.70
CA THR A 96 12.01 1.44 7.91
C THR A 96 13.44 1.40 7.35
N ASP A 97 14.44 1.11 8.19
CA ASP A 97 15.84 0.97 7.76
C ASP A 97 16.02 -0.16 6.74
N GLN A 98 15.34 -1.30 6.91
CA GLN A 98 15.44 -2.41 5.96
C GLN A 98 14.83 -2.05 4.60
N ILE A 99 13.69 -1.35 4.58
CA ILE A 99 13.05 -0.89 3.34
C ILE A 99 13.92 0.16 2.65
N GLU A 100 14.49 1.12 3.40
CA GLU A 100 15.41 2.11 2.85
C GLU A 100 16.60 1.43 2.18
N LYS A 101 17.24 0.47 2.87
CA LYS A 101 18.37 -0.27 2.32
C LYS A 101 17.99 -1.03 1.05
N GLY A 102 16.87 -1.76 1.05
CA GLY A 102 16.40 -2.48 -0.13
C GLY A 102 16.10 -1.56 -1.31
N ALA A 103 15.52 -0.38 -1.05
CA ALA A 103 15.29 0.63 -2.09
C ALA A 103 16.60 1.14 -2.69
N TRP A 104 17.61 1.41 -1.87
CA TRP A 104 18.95 1.79 -2.35
C TRP A 104 19.62 0.70 -3.17
N ASP A 105 19.49 -0.57 -2.78
CA ASP A 105 20.03 -1.69 -3.54
C ASP A 105 19.42 -1.73 -4.96
N TYR A 106 18.11 -1.54 -5.09
CA TYR A 106 17.45 -1.42 -6.39
C TYR A 106 17.89 -0.18 -7.18
N LEU A 107 18.00 0.99 -6.54
CA LEU A 107 18.43 2.23 -7.21
C LEU A 107 19.85 2.10 -7.75
N ASN A 108 20.79 1.57 -6.95
CA ASN A 108 22.15 1.32 -7.38
C ASN A 108 22.19 0.34 -8.55
N LYS A 109 21.36 -0.72 -8.50
CA LYS A 109 21.27 -1.68 -9.60
C LYS A 109 20.76 -1.04 -10.89
N ILE A 110 19.75 -0.18 -10.79
CA ILE A 110 19.20 0.57 -11.92
C ILE A 110 20.27 1.48 -12.52
N ASP A 111 21.06 2.16 -11.69
CA ASP A 111 22.15 3.03 -12.15
C ASP A 111 23.27 2.24 -12.85
N GLU A 112 23.66 1.08 -12.32
CA GLU A 112 24.62 0.16 -12.97
C GLU A 112 24.16 -0.32 -14.35
N LEU A 113 22.86 -0.54 -14.51
CA LEU A 113 22.23 -0.98 -15.76
C LEU A 113 22.06 0.17 -16.77
N GLY A 114 22.51 1.39 -16.43
CA GLY A 114 22.45 2.56 -17.32
C GLY A 114 21.25 3.47 -17.08
N GLY A 115 20.64 3.39 -15.89
CA GLY A 115 19.54 4.22 -15.44
C GLY A 115 18.16 3.68 -15.80
N ALA A 116 17.12 4.35 -15.28
CA ALA A 116 15.74 3.86 -15.33
C ALA A 116 15.21 3.62 -16.76
N VAL A 117 15.53 4.51 -17.71
CA VAL A 117 15.11 4.37 -19.12
C VAL A 117 15.71 3.11 -19.72
N LYS A 118 16.99 2.83 -19.45
CA LYS A 118 17.65 1.64 -19.98
C LYS A 118 17.08 0.36 -19.38
N CYS A 119 16.77 0.38 -18.09
CA CYS A 119 16.12 -0.74 -17.42
C CYS A 119 14.75 -1.08 -18.04
N ILE A 120 13.96 -0.07 -18.43
CA ILE A 120 12.68 -0.29 -19.12
C ILE A 120 12.90 -0.95 -20.48
N GLU A 121 13.90 -0.51 -21.26
CA GLU A 121 14.24 -1.15 -22.54
C GLU A 121 14.69 -2.62 -22.37
N LEU A 122 15.29 -2.93 -21.23
CA LEU A 122 15.73 -4.27 -20.86
C LEU A 122 14.64 -5.11 -20.19
N ASN A 123 13.42 -4.57 -20.02
CA ASN A 123 12.31 -5.16 -19.26
C ASN A 123 12.62 -5.48 -17.78
N TYR A 124 13.68 -4.90 -17.22
CA TYR A 124 14.13 -5.27 -15.88
C TYR A 124 13.05 -5.06 -14.82
N GLN A 125 12.41 -3.88 -14.77
CA GLN A 125 11.36 -3.63 -13.78
C GLN A 125 10.12 -4.48 -14.03
N GLN A 126 9.76 -4.73 -15.29
CA GLN A 126 8.61 -5.55 -15.67
C GLN A 126 8.80 -7.01 -15.22
N ASP A 127 10.00 -7.56 -15.41
CA ASP A 127 10.34 -8.92 -15.01
C ASP A 127 10.32 -9.06 -13.48
N GLU A 128 10.88 -8.10 -12.74
CA GLU A 128 10.83 -8.09 -11.27
C GLU A 128 9.38 -8.08 -10.74
N ILE A 129 8.52 -7.23 -11.31
CA ILE A 129 7.10 -7.15 -10.95
C ILE A 129 6.37 -8.47 -11.27
N ALA A 130 6.61 -9.03 -12.45
CA ALA A 130 5.99 -10.28 -12.87
C ALA A 130 6.41 -11.46 -11.98
N ASN A 131 7.70 -11.54 -11.64
CA ASN A 131 8.24 -12.55 -10.72
C ASN A 131 7.61 -12.44 -9.33
N SER A 132 7.48 -11.21 -8.80
CA SER A 132 6.83 -10.98 -7.51
C SER A 132 5.34 -11.38 -7.53
N ALA A 133 4.62 -11.07 -8.61
CA ALA A 133 3.22 -11.47 -8.77
C ALA A 133 3.06 -12.99 -8.88
N TYR A 134 3.98 -13.66 -9.58
CA TYR A 134 3.97 -15.11 -9.75
C TYR A 134 4.20 -15.84 -8.42
N GLU A 135 5.19 -15.43 -7.62
CA GLU A 135 5.41 -16.05 -6.31
C GLU A 135 4.23 -15.77 -5.36
N PHE A 136 3.63 -14.57 -5.41
CA PHE A 136 2.43 -14.27 -4.63
C PHE A 136 1.26 -15.22 -4.96
N GLU A 137 0.99 -15.46 -6.24
CA GLU A 137 -0.08 -16.38 -6.66
C GLU A 137 0.21 -17.81 -6.22
N LYS A 138 1.47 -18.24 -6.35
CA LYS A 138 1.91 -19.57 -5.92
C LYS A 138 1.79 -19.77 -4.41
N GLU A 139 2.07 -18.75 -3.60
CA GLU A 139 1.83 -18.77 -2.15
C GLU A 139 0.34 -18.97 -1.82
N ILE A 140 -0.55 -18.37 -2.61
CA ILE A 140 -2.01 -18.55 -2.46
C ILE A 140 -2.41 -19.98 -2.85
N GLU A 141 -2.01 -20.44 -4.04
CA GLU A 141 -2.37 -21.78 -4.55
C GLU A 141 -1.86 -22.92 -3.65
N SER A 142 -0.68 -22.74 -3.07
CA SER A 142 -0.08 -23.68 -2.12
C SER A 142 -0.68 -23.62 -0.72
N GLY A 143 -1.45 -22.58 -0.40
CA GLY A 143 -2.04 -22.34 0.91
C GLY A 143 -1.07 -21.77 1.96
N GLU A 144 0.15 -21.40 1.56
CA GLU A 144 1.10 -20.70 2.44
C GLU A 144 0.57 -19.31 2.82
N ARG A 145 -0.05 -18.62 1.86
CA ARG A 145 -0.72 -17.33 2.07
C ARG A 145 -2.23 -17.52 2.14
N VAL A 146 -2.78 -17.27 3.31
CA VAL A 146 -4.22 -17.38 3.55
C VAL A 146 -4.95 -16.11 3.09
N ILE A 147 -5.93 -16.26 2.20
CA ILE A 147 -6.89 -15.21 1.83
C ILE A 147 -8.25 -15.55 2.44
N VAL A 148 -8.64 -14.85 3.50
CA VAL A 148 -9.89 -15.14 4.22
C VAL A 148 -11.11 -15.00 3.31
N GLY A 149 -11.85 -16.10 3.13
CA GLY A 149 -13.06 -16.18 2.32
C GLY A 149 -12.85 -16.63 0.88
N VAL A 150 -11.61 -16.98 0.50
CA VAL A 150 -11.23 -17.57 -0.79
C VAL A 150 -10.70 -18.98 -0.56
#